data_AF-A0A3B8YSK0-F1
#
_entry.id   AF-A0A3B8YSK0-F1
#
_cell.length_a   1.000
_cell.length_b   1.000
_cell.length_c   1.000
_cell.angle_alpha   90.00
_cell.angle_beta   90.00
_cell.angle_gamma   90.00
#
_symmetry.space_group_name_H-M   'P 1'
#
loop_
_entity.id
_entity.type
_entity.pdbx_description
1 polymer ?
#
loop_
_entity_poly.entity_id
_entity_poly.type
_entity_poly.pdbx_seq_one_letter_code
_entity_poly.pdbx_strand_id
1 'polypeptide(L)'
;LGARIASDGQWRFPPTDSIPDKYKTCLMAFEDRYFRYHPGVNPLSLGRAMVQNIKAGRVVSGGSTLTMQTVRLMRKNKRTYFEKFIEIILATRLELSYSKKRIIALYASHAPMGGNVVGIDAAAWRYFGHGARSLSWAESATLAVLPNSPSLMHFGRNRDALLTKRNRLLQKLLDNGTISETDYRLATAEPLPENPHSLPQIAPHLVTRLYLSQPGTHVQSTIDKSLQLQADNVLERWNTEFSQNHILNLAALIVDLEKNEVISYIGNVNFGKQQSGNQVDIIQSSRSTGSILKPFLYCAMLQEGALLPGELLPDIPINVGGFSPKNFSLQYDGAVHANEALARSLNVPSVVSLRRYGVPKFYDFLKKAGLTTLNRPADYYG
;
A
#
# COMPACT_ATOMS: atom_id res chain seq x y z
N LEU A 1 1.60 -0.93 5.28
CA LEU A 1 0.15 -0.64 5.31
C LEU A 1 -0.67 -1.62 4.51
N GLY A 2 -0.38 -1.78 3.22
CA GLY A 2 -1.01 -2.76 2.36
C GLY A 2 -0.57 -2.58 0.93
N ALA A 3 -1.21 -3.28 0.01
CA ALA A 3 -0.92 -3.18 -1.42
C ALA A 3 -2.19 -3.39 -2.26
N ARG A 4 -2.13 -2.96 -3.51
CA ARG A 4 -3.17 -3.16 -4.53
C ARG A 4 -2.58 -3.92 -5.71
N ILE A 5 -3.44 -4.69 -6.38
CA ILE A 5 -3.10 -5.41 -7.60
C ILE A 5 -2.86 -4.40 -8.72
N ALA A 6 -1.90 -4.67 -9.60
CA ALA A 6 -1.66 -3.82 -10.75
C ALA A 6 -2.82 -3.94 -11.77
N SER A 7 -2.93 -2.96 -12.66
CA SER A 7 -4.00 -2.90 -13.67
C SER A 7 -4.00 -4.08 -14.65
N ASP A 8 -2.87 -4.78 -14.80
CA ASP A 8 -2.71 -5.99 -15.59
C ASP A 8 -3.13 -7.28 -14.84
N GLY A 9 -3.72 -7.16 -13.64
CA GLY A 9 -4.17 -8.27 -12.82
C GLY A 9 -3.03 -9.03 -12.12
N GLN A 10 -1.82 -8.48 -12.12
CA GLN A 10 -0.66 -9.09 -11.48
C GLN A 10 -0.35 -8.44 -10.14
N TRP A 11 0.03 -9.27 -9.16
CA TRP A 11 0.70 -8.82 -7.96
C TRP A 11 2.15 -8.48 -8.32
N ARG A 12 2.41 -7.18 -8.49
CA ARG A 12 3.72 -6.64 -8.85
C ARG A 12 3.98 -5.39 -8.04
N PHE A 13 5.10 -5.38 -7.33
CA PHE A 13 5.54 -4.24 -6.54
C PHE A 13 6.56 -3.40 -7.32
N PRO A 14 6.69 -2.10 -7.00
CA PRO A 14 7.69 -1.23 -7.61
C PRO A 14 9.10 -1.81 -7.45
N PRO A 15 9.97 -1.70 -8.47
CA PRO A 15 11.32 -2.25 -8.39
C PRO A 15 12.13 -1.65 -7.24
N THR A 16 12.88 -2.49 -6.57
CA THR A 16 13.83 -2.09 -5.52
C THR A 16 15.25 -2.05 -6.08
N ASP A 17 16.11 -1.21 -5.50
CA ASP A 17 17.50 -1.08 -5.94
C ASP A 17 18.42 -2.19 -5.42
N SER A 18 17.91 -2.97 -4.46
CA SER A 18 18.66 -4.02 -3.76
C SER A 18 17.77 -5.22 -3.49
N ILE A 19 18.36 -6.41 -3.52
CA ILE A 19 17.71 -7.67 -3.17
C ILE A 19 18.38 -8.30 -1.96
N PRO A 20 17.67 -9.16 -1.20
CA PRO A 20 18.22 -9.87 -0.05
C PRO A 20 19.42 -10.74 -0.45
N ASP A 21 20.45 -10.81 0.40
CA ASP A 21 21.69 -11.51 0.08
C ASP A 21 21.52 -13.03 -0.07
N LYS A 22 20.67 -13.65 0.76
CA LYS A 22 20.33 -15.09 0.65
C LYS A 22 19.71 -15.39 -0.71
N TYR A 23 18.70 -14.62 -1.11
CA TYR A 23 18.06 -14.76 -2.42
C TYR A 23 19.03 -14.52 -3.57
N LYS A 24 19.82 -13.45 -3.51
CA LYS A 24 20.84 -13.14 -4.52
C LYS A 24 21.81 -14.32 -4.71
N THR A 25 22.23 -14.93 -3.61
CA THR A 25 23.14 -16.08 -3.60
C THR A 25 22.49 -17.30 -4.22
N CYS A 26 21.25 -17.63 -3.81
CA CYS A 26 20.47 -18.72 -4.41
C CYS A 26 20.27 -18.51 -5.91
N LEU A 27 19.89 -17.31 -6.33
CA LEU A 27 19.61 -16.97 -7.72
C LEU A 27 20.86 -17.08 -8.59
N MET A 28 21.99 -16.54 -8.14
CA MET A 28 23.26 -16.69 -8.86
C MET A 28 23.70 -18.16 -8.91
N ALA A 29 23.57 -18.92 -7.82
CA ALA A 29 23.96 -20.32 -7.80
C ALA A 29 23.08 -21.18 -8.73
N PHE A 30 21.81 -20.82 -8.89
CA PHE A 30 20.84 -21.53 -9.73
C PHE A 30 20.94 -21.16 -11.21
N GLU A 31 20.80 -19.87 -11.53
CA GLU A 31 20.70 -19.36 -12.91
C GLU A 31 22.06 -19.11 -13.56
N ASP A 32 22.98 -18.46 -12.84
CA ASP A 32 24.19 -17.89 -13.44
C ASP A 32 25.36 -17.75 -12.45
N ARG A 33 26.09 -18.85 -12.26
CA ARG A 33 27.22 -18.92 -11.31
C ARG A 33 28.30 -17.88 -11.58
N TYR A 34 28.51 -17.53 -12.85
CA TYR A 34 29.57 -16.61 -13.27
C TYR A 34 29.07 -15.19 -13.51
N PHE A 35 27.85 -14.87 -13.06
CA PHE A 35 27.18 -13.58 -13.30
C PHE A 35 28.07 -12.35 -13.07
N ARG A 36 28.97 -12.39 -12.08
CA ARG A 36 29.86 -11.29 -11.74
C ARG A 36 30.99 -11.04 -12.75
N TYR A 37 31.35 -12.03 -13.55
CA TYR A 37 32.60 -12.04 -14.31
C TYR A 37 32.42 -11.86 -15.82
N HIS A 38 31.21 -12.00 -16.35
CA HIS A 38 30.97 -11.88 -17.79
C HIS A 38 30.23 -10.57 -18.15
N PRO A 39 30.43 -10.00 -19.35
CA PRO A 39 29.76 -8.77 -19.79
C PRO A 39 28.38 -9.08 -20.40
N GLY A 40 27.48 -9.70 -19.63
CA GLY A 40 26.11 -10.01 -20.05
C GLY A 40 25.94 -11.31 -20.81
N VAL A 41 26.93 -11.78 -21.55
CA VAL A 41 26.92 -13.13 -22.17
C VAL A 41 28.12 -13.91 -21.67
N ASN A 42 27.92 -15.20 -21.37
CA ASN A 42 28.99 -16.11 -20.98
C ASN A 42 29.34 -17.01 -22.18
N PRO A 43 30.47 -16.76 -22.89
CA PRO A 43 30.84 -17.52 -24.07
C PRO A 43 31.07 -19.01 -23.78
N LEU A 44 31.62 -19.33 -22.60
CA LEU A 44 31.88 -20.71 -22.18
C LEU A 44 30.59 -21.48 -21.94
N SER A 45 29.58 -20.86 -21.33
CA SER A 45 28.28 -21.52 -21.14
C SER A 45 27.52 -21.67 -22.46
N LEU A 46 27.60 -20.68 -23.35
CA LEU A 46 26.97 -20.72 -24.67
C LEU A 46 27.57 -21.81 -25.56
N GLY A 47 28.91 -21.89 -25.63
CA GLY A 47 29.62 -22.92 -26.38
C GLY A 47 29.33 -24.33 -25.85
N ARG A 48 29.38 -24.52 -24.52
CA ARG A 48 29.03 -25.81 -23.90
C ARG A 48 27.60 -26.24 -24.18
N ALA A 49 26.65 -25.31 -24.05
CA ALA A 49 25.25 -25.58 -24.34
C ALA A 49 25.03 -25.95 -25.82
N MET A 50 25.73 -25.28 -26.75
CA MET A 50 25.67 -25.60 -28.17
C MET A 50 26.17 -27.02 -28.46
N VAL A 51 27.33 -27.41 -27.94
CA VAL A 51 27.88 -28.77 -28.11
C VAL A 51 26.94 -29.82 -27.52
N GLN A 52 26.37 -29.57 -26.34
CA GLN A 52 25.42 -30.50 -25.71
C GLN A 52 24.12 -30.65 -26.53
N ASN A 53 23.59 -29.56 -27.06
CA ASN A 53 22.36 -29.59 -27.85
C ASN A 53 22.57 -30.28 -29.21
N ILE A 54 23.73 -30.10 -29.84
CA ILE A 54 24.11 -30.81 -31.07
C ILE A 54 24.22 -32.32 -30.80
N LYS A 55 24.92 -32.72 -29.73
CA LYS A 55 25.06 -34.13 -29.36
C LYS A 55 23.73 -34.80 -28.98
N ALA A 56 22.81 -34.06 -28.38
CA ALA A 56 21.53 -34.59 -27.92
C ALA A 56 20.39 -34.50 -28.96
N GLY A 57 20.61 -33.84 -30.10
CA GLY A 57 19.59 -33.63 -31.14
C GLY A 57 18.38 -32.78 -30.71
N ARG A 58 18.41 -32.22 -29.48
CA ARG A 58 17.34 -31.41 -28.88
C ARG A 58 17.95 -30.39 -27.91
N VAL A 59 17.18 -29.36 -27.55
CA VAL A 59 17.62 -28.38 -26.56
C VAL A 59 17.57 -29.01 -25.17
N VAL A 60 18.74 -29.38 -24.62
CA VAL A 60 18.89 -29.98 -23.28
C VAL A 60 19.49 -28.99 -22.30
N SER A 61 20.31 -28.04 -22.77
CA SER A 61 21.06 -27.11 -21.94
C SER A 61 20.85 -25.66 -22.39
N GLY A 62 20.51 -24.79 -21.43
CA GLY A 62 20.30 -23.37 -21.64
C GLY A 62 21.58 -22.56 -21.38
N GLY A 63 22.04 -21.81 -22.36
CA GLY A 63 23.20 -20.90 -22.24
C GLY A 63 22.85 -19.45 -21.90
N SER A 64 21.64 -19.16 -21.43
CA SER A 64 21.18 -17.80 -21.16
C SER A 64 21.61 -17.33 -19.76
N THR A 65 22.23 -16.15 -19.70
CA THR A 65 22.65 -15.48 -18.47
C THR A 65 21.49 -14.73 -17.82
N LEU A 66 21.65 -14.31 -16.56
CA LEU A 66 20.65 -13.47 -15.87
C LEU A 66 20.37 -12.16 -16.63
N THR A 67 21.40 -11.54 -17.22
CA THR A 67 21.29 -10.32 -18.01
C THR A 67 20.45 -10.54 -19.28
N MET A 68 20.68 -11.65 -20.00
CA MET A 68 19.86 -12.01 -21.15
C MET A 68 18.41 -12.27 -20.74
N GLN A 69 18.19 -12.96 -19.61
CA GLN A 69 16.84 -13.19 -19.11
C GLN A 69 16.15 -11.87 -18.71
N THR A 70 16.89 -10.90 -18.16
CA THR A 70 16.37 -9.56 -17.83
C THR A 70 15.85 -8.86 -19.09
N VAL A 71 16.66 -8.85 -20.15
CA VAL A 71 16.27 -8.28 -21.46
C VAL A 71 15.04 -9.00 -22.03
N ARG A 72 14.99 -10.34 -21.92
CA ARG A 72 13.86 -11.15 -22.37
C ARG A 72 12.55 -10.74 -21.69
N LEU A 73 12.58 -10.54 -20.38
CA LEU A 73 11.41 -10.11 -19.61
C LEU A 73 10.92 -8.72 -20.04
N MET A 74 11.83 -7.82 -20.42
CA MET A 74 11.48 -6.50 -20.94
C MET A 74 10.84 -6.58 -22.34
N ARG A 75 11.34 -7.46 -23.21
CA ARG A 75 10.92 -7.51 -24.63
C ARG A 75 9.61 -8.24 -24.88
N LYS A 76 9.27 -9.27 -24.09
CA LYS A 76 8.03 -10.05 -24.21
C LYS A 76 7.73 -10.63 -25.62
N ASN A 77 8.75 -10.80 -26.47
CA ASN A 77 8.60 -11.34 -27.83
C ASN A 77 8.59 -12.87 -27.85
N LYS A 78 8.14 -13.45 -28.97
CA LYS A 78 8.18 -14.91 -29.21
C LYS A 78 9.62 -15.41 -29.28
N ARG A 79 9.86 -16.60 -28.73
CA ARG A 79 11.18 -17.24 -28.72
C ARG A 79 11.59 -17.68 -30.12
N THR A 80 12.50 -16.94 -30.74
CA THR A 80 13.14 -17.29 -32.00
C THR A 80 14.66 -17.19 -31.88
N TYR A 81 15.41 -17.84 -32.78
CA TYR A 81 16.87 -17.69 -32.83
C TYR A 81 17.28 -16.23 -33.08
N PHE A 82 16.52 -15.50 -33.90
CA PHE A 82 16.71 -14.08 -34.14
C PHE A 82 16.51 -13.25 -32.88
N GLU A 83 15.44 -13.51 -32.11
CA GLU A 83 15.20 -12.82 -30.85
C GLU A 83 16.32 -13.09 -29.83
N LYS A 84 16.85 -14.31 -29.81
CA LYS A 84 17.98 -14.67 -28.95
C LYS A 84 19.26 -13.89 -29.32
N PHE A 85 19.49 -13.62 -30.59
CA PHE A 85 20.59 -12.76 -31.03
C PHE A 85 20.40 -11.31 -30.58
N ILE A 86 19.17 -10.80 -30.64
CA ILE A 86 18.86 -9.47 -30.11
C ILE A 86 19.01 -9.41 -28.59
N GLU A 87 18.62 -10.47 -27.85
CA GLU A 87 18.86 -10.60 -26.41
C GLU A 87 20.34 -10.46 -26.07
N ILE A 88 21.23 -11.05 -26.88
CA ILE A 88 22.70 -10.96 -26.70
C ILE A 88 23.17 -9.51 -26.83
N ILE A 89 22.81 -8.82 -27.92
CA ILE A 89 23.23 -7.44 -28.17
C ILE A 89 22.74 -6.51 -27.05
N LEU A 90 21.46 -6.64 -26.68
CA LEU A 90 20.86 -5.79 -25.66
C LEU A 90 21.36 -6.14 -24.26
N ALA A 91 21.71 -7.39 -23.97
CA ALA A 91 22.32 -7.77 -22.70
C ALA A 91 23.68 -7.11 -22.54
N THR A 92 24.50 -7.10 -23.59
CA THR A 92 25.79 -6.39 -23.59
C THR A 92 25.57 -4.89 -23.39
N ARG A 93 24.61 -4.28 -24.10
CA ARG A 93 24.26 -2.86 -23.90
C ARG A 93 23.81 -2.56 -22.46
N LEU A 94 23.00 -3.44 -21.88
CA LEU A 94 22.50 -3.29 -20.51
C LEU A 94 23.66 -3.27 -19.49
N GLU A 95 24.65 -4.14 -19.67
CA GLU A 95 25.84 -4.24 -18.79
C GLU A 95 26.77 -3.04 -18.90
N LEU A 96 26.81 -2.38 -20.06
CA LEU A 96 27.56 -1.14 -20.23
C LEU A 96 26.86 0.06 -19.58
N SER A 97 25.54 -0.01 -19.37
CA SER A 97 24.74 1.09 -18.82
C SER A 97 24.42 0.94 -17.33
N TYR A 98 24.35 -0.30 -16.82
CA TYR A 98 23.91 -0.59 -15.45
C TYR A 98 24.90 -1.48 -14.71
N SER A 99 25.02 -1.26 -13.40
CA SER A 99 25.82 -2.12 -12.54
C SER A 99 25.19 -3.51 -12.37
N LYS A 100 26.03 -4.53 -12.13
CA LYS A 100 25.58 -5.90 -11.79
C LYS A 100 24.53 -5.94 -10.69
N LYS A 101 24.69 -5.09 -9.67
CA LYS A 101 23.73 -4.97 -8.55
C LYS A 101 22.36 -4.52 -9.05
N ARG A 102 22.32 -3.55 -9.97
CA ARG A 102 21.07 -3.05 -10.54
C ARG A 102 20.43 -4.05 -11.50
N ILE A 103 21.22 -4.73 -12.33
CA ILE A 103 20.72 -5.74 -13.27
C ILE A 103 20.02 -6.89 -12.54
N ILE A 104 20.64 -7.45 -11.51
CA ILE A 104 20.03 -8.55 -10.75
C ILE A 104 18.80 -8.11 -9.97
N ALA A 105 18.76 -6.86 -9.48
CA ALA A 105 17.58 -6.30 -8.85
C ALA A 105 16.43 -6.10 -9.85
N LEU A 106 16.72 -5.56 -11.04
CA LEU A 106 15.75 -5.43 -12.14
C LEU A 106 15.17 -6.78 -12.53
N TYR A 107 16.01 -7.81 -12.68
CA TYR A 107 15.56 -9.18 -12.91
C TYR A 107 14.61 -9.65 -11.80
N ALA A 108 15.07 -9.57 -10.55
CA ALA A 108 14.33 -10.08 -9.40
C ALA A 108 12.98 -9.39 -9.19
N SER A 109 12.83 -8.11 -9.57
CA SER A 109 11.56 -7.38 -9.50
C SER A 109 10.57 -7.73 -10.63
N HIS A 110 11.05 -8.29 -11.75
CA HIS A 110 10.22 -8.58 -12.93
C HIS A 110 10.10 -10.07 -13.25
N ALA A 111 10.83 -10.93 -12.55
CA ALA A 111 10.78 -12.36 -12.76
C ALA A 111 9.41 -12.93 -12.38
N PRO A 112 8.81 -13.79 -13.22
CA PRO A 112 7.54 -14.45 -12.91
C PRO A 112 7.75 -15.45 -11.77
N MET A 113 6.95 -15.34 -10.72
CA MET A 113 7.05 -16.22 -9.54
C MET A 113 5.93 -17.26 -9.47
N GLY A 114 5.00 -17.25 -10.44
CA GLY A 114 3.91 -18.22 -10.54
C GLY A 114 2.53 -17.58 -10.36
N GLY A 115 1.52 -18.18 -11.00
CA GLY A 115 0.17 -17.60 -11.07
C GLY A 115 0.21 -16.17 -11.58
N ASN A 116 -0.42 -15.24 -10.84
CA ASN A 116 -0.41 -13.81 -11.14
C ASN A 116 0.63 -13.02 -10.32
N VAL A 117 1.69 -13.66 -9.81
CA VAL A 117 2.70 -13.00 -8.97
C VAL A 117 3.99 -12.75 -9.74
N VAL A 118 4.46 -11.50 -9.71
CA VAL A 118 5.69 -11.06 -10.38
C VAL A 118 6.58 -10.31 -9.41
N GLY A 119 7.85 -10.73 -9.40
CA GLY A 119 8.89 -10.14 -8.58
C GLY A 119 8.98 -10.75 -7.19
N ILE A 120 10.18 -10.68 -6.61
CA ILE A 120 10.49 -11.27 -5.30
C ILE A 120 9.68 -10.64 -4.16
N ASP A 121 9.50 -9.33 -4.14
CA ASP A 121 8.83 -8.65 -3.02
C ASP A 121 7.35 -9.03 -2.94
N ALA A 122 6.66 -9.10 -4.08
CA ALA A 122 5.29 -9.57 -4.14
C ALA A 122 5.18 -11.06 -3.79
N ALA A 123 6.12 -11.89 -4.25
CA ALA A 123 6.14 -13.32 -3.95
C ALA A 123 6.43 -13.63 -2.49
N ALA A 124 7.34 -12.90 -1.85
CA ALA A 124 7.65 -13.06 -0.44
C ALA A 124 6.39 -12.87 0.41
N TRP A 125 5.66 -11.78 0.18
CA TRP A 125 4.42 -11.52 0.89
C TRP A 125 3.31 -12.52 0.54
N ARG A 126 3.15 -12.86 -0.75
CA ARG A 126 2.06 -13.73 -1.19
C ARG A 126 2.25 -15.18 -0.82
N TYR A 127 3.49 -15.67 -0.70
CA TYR A 127 3.76 -17.08 -0.43
C TYR A 127 4.21 -17.35 1.00
N PHE A 128 4.84 -16.38 1.67
CA PHE A 128 5.38 -16.57 3.02
C PHE A 128 4.81 -15.57 4.04
N GLY A 129 4.04 -14.57 3.60
CA GLY A 129 3.37 -13.63 4.50
C GLY A 129 4.27 -12.56 5.10
N HIS A 130 5.51 -12.41 4.62
CA HIS A 130 6.44 -11.39 5.09
C HIS A 130 7.29 -10.81 3.95
N GLY A 131 8.05 -9.74 4.26
CA GLY A 131 8.89 -9.05 3.29
C GLY A 131 10.08 -9.90 2.81
N ALA A 132 10.61 -9.58 1.63
CA ALA A 132 11.73 -10.32 1.03
C ALA A 132 13.01 -10.29 1.88
N ARG A 133 13.23 -9.21 2.65
CA ARG A 133 14.43 -9.06 3.49
C ARG A 133 14.53 -10.10 4.62
N SER A 134 13.41 -10.67 5.06
CA SER A 134 13.38 -11.69 6.11
C SER A 134 13.33 -13.12 5.59
N LEU A 135 13.54 -13.34 4.28
CA LEU A 135 13.48 -14.67 3.69
C LEU A 135 14.50 -15.63 4.33
N SER A 136 14.05 -16.84 4.61
CA SER A 136 14.90 -17.97 4.99
C SER A 136 15.74 -18.46 3.79
N TRP A 137 16.65 -19.39 4.04
CA TRP A 137 17.37 -20.07 2.96
C TRP A 137 16.44 -20.94 2.11
N ALA A 138 15.47 -21.61 2.73
CA ALA A 138 14.50 -22.45 2.02
C ALA A 138 13.60 -21.61 1.11
N GLU A 139 13.09 -20.49 1.62
CA GLU A 139 12.23 -19.56 0.89
C GLU A 139 12.99 -18.89 -0.24
N SER A 140 14.21 -18.43 0.03
CA SER A 140 15.12 -17.85 -0.96
C SER A 140 15.43 -18.84 -2.09
N ALA A 141 15.74 -20.10 -1.76
CA ALA A 141 15.99 -21.15 -2.73
C ALA A 141 14.73 -21.50 -3.53
N THR A 142 13.57 -21.51 -2.88
CA THR A 142 12.28 -21.74 -3.55
C THR A 142 12.03 -20.64 -4.59
N LEU A 143 12.07 -19.37 -4.20
CA LEU A 143 11.84 -18.24 -5.11
C LEU A 143 12.89 -18.14 -6.22
N ALA A 144 14.13 -18.60 -5.99
CA ALA A 144 15.18 -18.59 -7.02
C ALA A 144 14.92 -19.61 -8.14
N VAL A 145 14.18 -20.69 -7.86
CA VAL A 145 13.87 -21.76 -8.82
C VAL A 145 12.66 -21.43 -9.70
N LEU A 146 11.74 -20.61 -9.20
CA LEU A 146 10.45 -20.33 -9.84
C LEU A 146 10.52 -19.63 -11.20
N PRO A 147 11.42 -18.64 -11.46
CA PRO A 147 11.45 -17.91 -12.72
C PRO A 147 11.57 -18.81 -13.96
N ASN A 148 12.35 -19.88 -13.86
CA ASN A 148 12.53 -20.86 -14.93
C ASN A 148 11.38 -21.86 -15.06
N SER A 149 10.55 -22.02 -14.03
CA SER A 149 9.42 -22.95 -14.04
C SER A 149 8.25 -22.40 -13.21
N PRO A 150 7.60 -21.30 -13.62
CA PRO A 150 6.59 -20.64 -12.80
C PRO A 150 5.36 -21.51 -12.52
N SER A 151 5.08 -22.48 -13.41
CA SER A 151 4.00 -23.45 -13.26
C SER A 151 4.21 -24.46 -12.11
N LEU A 152 5.42 -24.57 -11.57
CA LEU A 152 5.70 -25.37 -10.38
C LEU A 152 5.16 -24.73 -9.11
N MET A 153 4.94 -23.42 -9.11
CA MET A 153 4.31 -22.72 -8.01
C MET A 153 2.79 -22.93 -8.05
N HIS A 154 2.38 -24.15 -7.67
CA HIS A 154 0.98 -24.53 -7.57
C HIS A 154 0.75 -25.26 -6.24
N PHE A 155 -0.27 -24.84 -5.50
CA PHE A 155 -0.49 -25.29 -4.12
C PHE A 155 -0.94 -26.75 -3.99
N GLY A 156 -1.58 -27.32 -5.02
CA GLY A 156 -2.05 -28.71 -5.03
C GLY A 156 -1.37 -29.69 -6.01
N ARG A 157 -0.42 -29.27 -6.85
CA ARG A 157 0.20 -30.12 -7.89
C ARG A 157 1.68 -29.78 -8.02
N ASN A 158 2.49 -30.73 -8.52
CA ASN A 158 3.93 -30.53 -8.77
C ASN A 158 4.76 -30.13 -7.52
N ARG A 159 4.25 -30.37 -6.32
CA ARG A 159 4.94 -30.03 -5.05
C ARG A 159 6.27 -30.77 -4.92
N ASP A 160 6.28 -32.07 -5.20
CA ASP A 160 7.50 -32.89 -5.12
C ASP A 160 8.57 -32.42 -6.10
N ALA A 161 8.16 -32.00 -7.29
CA ALA A 161 9.06 -31.45 -8.29
C ALA A 161 9.68 -30.11 -7.84
N LEU A 162 8.89 -29.22 -7.24
CA LEU A 162 9.39 -27.97 -6.67
C LEU A 162 10.32 -28.24 -5.49
N LEU A 163 9.93 -29.13 -4.58
CA LEU A 163 10.69 -29.54 -3.40
C LEU A 163 12.05 -30.11 -3.79
N THR A 164 12.05 -31.01 -4.78
CA THR A 164 13.28 -31.63 -5.31
C THR A 164 14.21 -30.58 -5.92
N LYS A 165 13.67 -29.63 -6.70
CA LYS A 165 14.49 -28.55 -7.28
C LYS A 165 15.07 -27.62 -6.22
N ARG A 166 14.26 -27.22 -5.23
CA ARG A 166 14.69 -26.40 -4.08
C ARG A 166 15.81 -27.11 -3.31
N ASN A 167 15.60 -28.36 -2.92
CA ASN A 167 16.57 -29.13 -2.13
C ASN A 167 17.87 -29.40 -2.91
N ARG A 168 17.78 -29.61 -4.23
CA ARG A 168 18.98 -29.71 -5.09
C ARG A 168 19.78 -28.40 -5.10
N LEU A 169 19.11 -27.25 -5.13
CA LEU A 169 19.80 -25.95 -5.03
C LEU A 169 20.44 -25.78 -3.65
N LEU A 170 19.74 -26.13 -2.56
CA LEU A 170 20.29 -26.10 -1.20
C LEU A 170 21.52 -27.00 -1.06
N GLN A 171 21.46 -28.23 -1.57
CA GLN A 171 22.61 -29.15 -1.58
C GLN A 171 23.79 -28.54 -2.36
N LYS A 172 23.53 -27.95 -3.52
CA LYS A 172 24.58 -27.26 -4.30
C LYS A 172 25.20 -26.09 -3.54
N LEU A 173 24.45 -25.40 -2.68
CA LEU A 173 24.99 -24.33 -1.82
C LEU A 173 25.86 -24.89 -0.70
N LEU A 174 25.48 -26.02 -0.11
CA LEU A 174 26.28 -26.75 0.87
C LEU A 174 27.59 -27.24 0.25
N ASP A 175 27.53 -27.89 -0.92
CA ASP A 175 28.71 -28.44 -1.62
C ASP A 175 29.74 -27.35 -1.98
N ASN A 176 29.29 -26.13 -2.26
CA ASN A 176 30.16 -24.98 -2.54
C ASN A 176 30.59 -24.23 -1.25
N GLY A 177 30.28 -24.75 -0.06
CA GLY A 177 30.61 -24.13 1.22
C GLY A 177 29.91 -22.79 1.49
N THR A 178 28.78 -22.52 0.82
CA THR A 178 28.06 -21.24 0.92
C THR A 178 27.14 -21.18 2.14
N ILE A 179 26.61 -22.32 2.57
CA ILE A 179 25.79 -22.47 3.77
C ILE A 179 26.38 -23.57 4.66
N SER A 180 26.13 -23.50 5.96
CA SER A 180 26.55 -24.55 6.90
C SER A 180 25.69 -25.80 6.77
N GLU A 181 26.18 -26.94 7.26
CA GLU A 181 25.37 -28.18 7.38
C GLU A 181 24.12 -27.94 8.24
N THR A 182 24.23 -27.12 9.28
CA THR A 182 23.09 -26.73 10.13
C THR A 182 22.04 -25.95 9.34
N ASP A 183 22.46 -24.94 8.57
CA ASP A 183 21.55 -24.16 7.72
C ASP A 183 20.89 -25.03 6.65
N TYR A 184 21.63 -25.97 6.06
CA TYR A 184 21.12 -26.91 5.08
C TYR A 184 20.02 -27.80 5.67
N ARG A 185 20.24 -28.38 6.85
CA ARG A 185 19.25 -29.20 7.55
C ARG A 185 18.00 -28.41 7.91
N LEU A 186 18.17 -27.20 8.46
CA LEU A 186 17.04 -26.32 8.78
C LEU A 186 16.25 -25.98 7.51
N ALA A 187 16.92 -25.53 6.45
CA ALA A 187 16.28 -25.10 5.21
C ALA A 187 15.57 -26.24 4.46
N THR A 188 16.10 -27.46 4.53
CA THR A 188 15.45 -28.62 3.90
C THR A 188 14.25 -29.13 4.68
N ALA A 189 14.23 -28.93 6.00
CA ALA A 189 13.09 -29.27 6.87
C ALA A 189 11.92 -28.27 6.75
N GLU A 190 12.17 -27.03 6.30
CA GLU A 190 11.12 -26.05 6.07
C GLU A 190 10.14 -26.52 4.96
N PRO A 191 8.81 -26.45 5.20
CA PRO A 191 7.82 -26.86 4.21
C PRO A 191 7.72 -25.87 3.04
N LEU A 192 7.17 -26.34 1.93
CA LEU A 192 6.75 -25.44 0.85
C LEU A 192 5.45 -24.70 1.23
N PRO A 193 5.24 -23.47 0.72
CA PRO A 193 4.07 -22.69 1.04
C PRO A 193 2.80 -23.42 0.60
N GLU A 194 1.83 -23.53 1.51
CA GLU A 194 0.62 -24.33 1.29
C GLU A 194 -0.48 -23.56 0.59
N ASN A 195 -0.61 -22.28 0.90
CA ASN A 195 -1.64 -21.42 0.34
C ASN A 195 -1.11 -19.99 0.20
N PRO A 196 -1.72 -19.19 -0.68
CA PRO A 196 -1.32 -17.81 -0.81
C PRO A 196 -1.80 -16.98 0.39
N HIS A 197 -0.91 -16.19 1.00
CA HIS A 197 -1.21 -15.29 2.12
C HIS A 197 -1.82 -13.97 1.66
N SER A 198 -2.94 -13.56 2.27
CA SER A 198 -3.51 -12.23 2.07
C SER A 198 -2.49 -11.15 2.43
N LEU A 199 -2.41 -10.13 1.59
CA LEU A 199 -1.58 -8.97 1.88
C LEU A 199 -2.15 -8.19 3.07
N PRO A 200 -1.30 -7.50 3.86
CA PRO A 200 -1.76 -6.64 4.93
C PRO A 200 -2.80 -5.63 4.44
N GLN A 201 -3.86 -5.42 5.21
CA GLN A 201 -4.88 -4.41 4.96
C GLN A 201 -5.02 -3.48 6.17
N ILE A 202 -3.92 -2.88 6.60
CA ILE A 202 -3.86 -2.08 7.84
C ILE A 202 -4.59 -0.73 7.71
N ALA A 203 -4.53 -0.11 6.52
CA ALA A 203 -5.22 1.15 6.22
C ALA A 203 -5.75 1.11 4.77
N PRO A 204 -6.77 0.29 4.49
CA PRO A 204 -7.14 -0.06 3.12
C PRO A 204 -7.65 1.12 2.30
N HIS A 205 -8.44 2.03 2.88
CA HIS A 205 -8.90 3.24 2.17
C HIS A 205 -7.74 4.17 1.81
N LEU A 206 -6.80 4.39 2.73
CA LEU A 206 -5.59 5.17 2.46
C LEU A 206 -4.77 4.52 1.33
N VAL A 207 -4.58 3.20 1.40
CA VAL A 207 -3.86 2.44 0.36
C VAL A 207 -4.56 2.59 -1.00
N THR A 208 -5.90 2.52 -1.05
CA THR A 208 -6.65 2.74 -2.29
C THR A 208 -6.47 4.18 -2.80
N ARG A 209 -6.55 5.18 -1.94
CA ARG A 209 -6.37 6.60 -2.30
C ARG A 209 -4.97 6.87 -2.87
N LEU A 210 -3.94 6.30 -2.24
CA LEU A 210 -2.55 6.39 -2.73
C LEU A 210 -2.36 5.64 -4.04
N TYR A 211 -2.98 4.48 -4.20
CA TYR A 211 -2.95 3.73 -5.46
C TYR A 211 -3.58 4.51 -6.62
N LEU A 212 -4.70 5.21 -6.39
CA LEU A 212 -5.37 6.00 -7.41
C LEU A 212 -4.61 7.28 -7.78
N SER A 213 -3.90 7.89 -6.82
CA SER A 213 -3.15 9.14 -7.06
C SER A 213 -1.75 8.92 -7.61
N GLN A 214 -1.06 7.85 -7.19
CA GLN A 214 0.33 7.54 -7.57
C GLN A 214 0.53 6.04 -7.82
N PRO A 215 -0.09 5.47 -8.88
CA PRO A 215 -0.01 4.04 -9.17
C PRO A 215 1.44 3.60 -9.45
N GLY A 216 1.79 2.40 -9.01
CA GLY A 216 3.11 1.81 -9.27
C GLY A 216 4.27 2.42 -8.49
N THR A 217 3.99 3.18 -7.42
CA THR A 217 5.00 3.77 -6.54
C THR A 217 5.04 3.07 -5.17
N HIS A 218 6.21 3.10 -4.54
CA HIS A 218 6.37 2.67 -3.15
C HIS A 218 6.26 3.92 -2.27
N VAL A 219 5.32 3.89 -1.32
CA VAL A 219 4.98 5.05 -0.51
C VAL A 219 5.26 4.77 0.95
N GLN A 220 6.15 5.56 1.55
CA GLN A 220 6.30 5.59 2.99
C GLN A 220 5.27 6.55 3.58
N SER A 221 4.37 6.03 4.41
CA SER A 221 3.35 6.81 5.10
C SER A 221 3.79 7.21 6.51
N THR A 222 3.10 8.19 7.07
CA THR A 222 3.20 8.63 8.47
C THR A 222 2.35 7.79 9.44
N ILE A 223 1.54 6.85 8.93
CA ILE A 223 0.66 6.01 9.74
C ILE A 223 1.47 5.14 10.72
N ASP A 224 1.19 5.32 12.01
CA ASP A 224 1.68 4.44 13.05
C ASP A 224 0.86 3.15 13.05
N LYS A 225 1.52 2.01 12.80
CA LYS A 225 0.84 0.72 12.70
C LYS A 225 0.14 0.33 14.00
N SER A 226 0.74 0.60 15.15
CA SER A 226 0.17 0.22 16.46
C SER A 226 -1.08 1.04 16.73
N LEU A 227 -0.99 2.36 16.59
CA LEU A 227 -2.11 3.27 16.80
C LEU A 227 -3.24 3.02 15.79
N GLN A 228 -2.91 2.76 14.53
CA GLN A 228 -3.89 2.41 13.51
C GLN A 228 -4.70 1.18 13.90
N LEU A 229 -4.05 0.09 14.31
CA LEU A 229 -4.72 -1.14 14.73
C LEU A 229 -5.54 -0.94 16.01
N GLN A 230 -5.05 -0.15 16.97
CA GLN A 230 -5.79 0.18 18.18
C GLN A 230 -7.05 0.98 17.88
N ALA A 231 -6.95 2.02 17.04
CA ALA A 231 -8.07 2.84 16.63
C ALA A 231 -9.10 2.02 15.83
N ASP A 232 -8.65 1.13 14.94
CA ASP A 232 -9.52 0.24 14.16
C ASP A 232 -10.33 -0.68 15.10
N ASN A 233 -9.67 -1.32 16.08
CA ASN A 233 -10.35 -2.14 17.08
C ASN A 233 -11.40 -1.38 17.91
N VAL A 234 -11.13 -0.11 18.25
CA VAL A 234 -12.10 0.75 18.96
C VAL A 234 -13.30 1.04 18.07
N LEU A 235 -13.07 1.40 16.81
CA LEU A 235 -14.13 1.70 15.85
C LEU A 235 -14.97 0.46 15.50
N GLU A 236 -14.37 -0.71 15.33
CA GLU A 236 -15.08 -1.96 15.08
C GLU A 236 -15.99 -2.36 16.26
N ARG A 237 -15.52 -2.15 17.50
CA ARG A 237 -16.33 -2.39 18.70
C ARG A 237 -17.57 -1.50 18.72
N TRP A 238 -17.40 -0.19 18.54
CA TRP A 238 -18.52 0.76 18.49
C TRP A 238 -19.44 0.51 17.31
N ASN A 239 -18.90 0.12 16.16
CA ASN A 239 -19.73 -0.24 15.01
C ASN A 239 -20.63 -1.44 15.30
N THR A 240 -20.16 -2.41 16.08
CA THR A 240 -21.01 -3.55 16.48
C THR A 240 -22.24 -3.08 17.26
N GLU A 241 -22.08 -2.14 18.18
CA GLU A 241 -23.19 -1.55 18.94
C GLU A 241 -24.10 -0.70 18.05
N PHE A 242 -23.53 0.23 17.29
CA PHE A 242 -24.30 1.15 16.44
C PHE A 242 -25.00 0.46 15.26
N SER A 243 -24.50 -0.70 14.82
CA SER A 243 -25.13 -1.49 13.76
C SER A 243 -26.54 -1.96 14.14
N GLN A 244 -26.85 -2.10 15.43
CA GLN A 244 -28.21 -2.41 15.92
C GLN A 244 -29.22 -1.32 15.56
N ASN A 245 -28.75 -0.08 15.41
CA ASN A 245 -29.53 1.08 14.98
C ASN A 245 -29.34 1.39 13.49
N HIS A 246 -28.89 0.41 12.69
CA HIS A 246 -28.59 0.54 11.27
C HIS A 246 -27.50 1.57 10.93
N ILE A 247 -26.65 1.94 11.88
CA ILE A 247 -25.49 2.80 11.65
C ILE A 247 -24.32 1.90 11.27
N LEU A 248 -24.12 1.78 9.97
CA LEU A 248 -23.23 0.78 9.37
C LEU A 248 -21.81 1.29 9.09
N ASN A 249 -21.56 2.59 9.21
CA ASN A 249 -20.30 3.18 8.80
C ASN A 249 -19.75 4.13 9.87
N LEU A 250 -18.46 4.01 10.15
CA LEU A 250 -17.72 4.88 11.06
C LEU A 250 -16.34 5.18 10.46
N ALA A 251 -15.84 6.38 10.67
CA ALA A 251 -14.52 6.79 10.21
C ALA A 251 -13.80 7.61 11.29
N ALA A 252 -12.48 7.55 11.28
CA ALA A 252 -11.64 8.32 12.18
C ALA A 252 -10.32 8.72 11.50
N LEU A 253 -9.90 9.96 11.76
CA LEU A 253 -8.63 10.51 11.34
C LEU A 253 -7.92 11.01 12.60
N ILE A 254 -6.70 10.53 12.86
CA ILE A 254 -5.90 10.98 14.00
C ILE A 254 -4.67 11.70 13.46
N VAL A 255 -4.42 12.90 13.97
CA VAL A 255 -3.36 13.80 13.54
C VAL A 255 -2.46 14.12 14.73
N ASP A 256 -1.14 13.99 14.52
CA ASP A 256 -0.12 14.51 15.42
C ASP A 256 0.04 16.01 15.13
N LEU A 257 -0.35 16.85 16.10
CA LEU A 257 -0.36 18.31 15.94
C LEU A 257 1.06 18.91 15.94
N GLU A 258 2.01 18.30 16.64
CA GLU A 258 3.39 18.78 16.71
C GLU A 258 4.12 18.51 15.39
N LYS A 259 3.92 17.31 14.84
CA LYS A 259 4.52 16.92 13.55
C LYS A 259 3.72 17.40 12.34
N ASN A 260 2.46 17.78 12.54
CA ASN A 260 1.51 18.08 11.48
C ASN A 260 1.34 16.90 10.50
N GLU A 261 1.22 15.69 11.05
CA GLU A 261 1.16 14.44 10.29
C GLU A 261 -0.08 13.60 10.64
N VAL A 262 -0.66 12.92 9.65
CA VAL A 262 -1.71 11.93 9.90
C VAL A 262 -1.09 10.63 10.40
N ILE A 263 -1.41 10.22 11.63
CA ILE A 263 -0.84 9.02 12.26
C ILE A 263 -1.80 7.83 12.28
N SER A 264 -3.10 8.05 12.05
CA SER A 264 -4.09 6.99 11.81
C SER A 264 -5.15 7.46 10.81
N TYR A 265 -5.52 6.59 9.87
CA TYR A 265 -6.48 6.84 8.80
C TYR A 265 -7.44 5.65 8.67
N ILE A 266 -8.65 5.80 9.19
CA ILE A 266 -9.73 4.81 9.10
C ILE A 266 -10.84 5.42 8.26
N GLY A 267 -10.80 5.16 6.94
CA GLY A 267 -11.77 5.71 5.99
C GLY A 267 -13.17 5.13 6.16
N ASN A 268 -13.27 3.89 6.64
CA ASN A 268 -14.50 3.25 7.07
C ASN A 268 -14.16 1.96 7.85
N VAL A 269 -15.11 1.46 8.64
CA VAL A 269 -15.02 0.18 9.36
C VAL A 269 -15.34 -1.02 8.46
N ASN A 270 -14.95 -2.22 8.89
CA ASN A 270 -15.32 -3.49 8.27
C ASN A 270 -14.95 -3.63 6.78
N PHE A 271 -13.83 -3.04 6.33
CA PHE A 271 -13.45 -3.01 4.90
C PHE A 271 -13.46 -4.39 4.21
N GLY A 272 -13.10 -5.46 4.92
CA GLY A 272 -13.06 -6.82 4.38
C GLY A 272 -14.40 -7.58 4.36
N LYS A 273 -15.45 -7.05 4.98
CA LYS A 273 -16.77 -7.72 5.04
C LYS A 273 -17.59 -7.41 3.79
N GLN A 274 -18.53 -8.27 3.42
CA GLN A 274 -19.52 -7.97 2.38
C GLN A 274 -20.66 -7.16 2.98
N GLN A 275 -20.47 -5.85 3.12
CA GLN A 275 -21.43 -4.93 3.71
C GLN A 275 -21.57 -3.69 2.83
N SER A 276 -22.80 -3.20 2.62
CA SER A 276 -23.04 -2.01 1.81
C SER A 276 -22.33 -0.78 2.40
N GLY A 277 -21.64 -0.02 1.55
CA GLY A 277 -21.02 1.26 1.92
C GLY A 277 -19.62 1.18 2.55
N ASN A 278 -19.17 0.01 3.02
CA ASN A 278 -17.88 -0.11 3.72
C ASN A 278 -16.63 0.20 2.84
N GLN A 279 -16.77 0.13 1.52
CA GLN A 279 -15.73 0.52 0.57
C GLN A 279 -15.60 2.03 0.39
N VAL A 280 -16.62 2.80 0.79
CA VAL A 280 -16.61 4.27 0.67
C VAL A 280 -15.65 4.85 1.70
N ASP A 281 -14.70 5.66 1.23
CA ASP A 281 -13.84 6.45 2.11
C ASP A 281 -14.62 7.67 2.64
N ILE A 282 -15.10 7.57 3.88
CA ILE A 282 -15.93 8.60 4.50
C ILE A 282 -15.13 9.84 4.85
N ILE A 283 -13.82 9.72 5.11
CA ILE A 283 -12.95 10.87 5.39
C ILE A 283 -12.95 11.84 4.20
N GLN A 284 -13.04 11.33 2.98
CA GLN A 284 -13.09 12.13 1.75
C GLN A 284 -14.52 12.49 1.31
N SER A 285 -15.54 12.00 2.01
CA SER A 285 -16.93 12.19 1.61
C SER A 285 -17.53 13.43 2.26
N SER A 286 -17.99 14.39 1.45
CA SER A 286 -18.69 15.57 1.97
C SER A 286 -19.94 15.19 2.76
N ARG A 287 -20.11 15.81 3.93
CA ARG A 287 -21.24 15.66 4.84
C ARG A 287 -21.64 17.00 5.41
N SER A 288 -22.88 17.10 5.90
CA SER A 288 -23.28 18.25 6.71
C SER A 288 -22.34 18.37 7.90
N THR A 289 -21.78 19.56 8.09
CA THR A 289 -20.84 19.85 9.17
C THR A 289 -21.54 19.88 10.53
N GLY A 290 -22.86 20.11 10.57
CA GLY A 290 -23.58 20.33 11.80
C GLY A 290 -22.93 21.46 12.62
N SER A 291 -22.77 21.24 13.93
CA SER A 291 -22.25 22.25 14.85
C SER A 291 -20.72 22.45 14.82
N ILE A 292 -19.97 21.69 14.03
CA ILE A 292 -18.48 21.77 14.03
C ILE A 292 -17.94 23.10 13.49
N LEU A 293 -18.77 23.93 12.85
CA LEU A 293 -18.39 25.27 12.39
C LEU A 293 -18.54 26.36 13.48
N LYS A 294 -19.26 26.09 14.57
CA LYS A 294 -19.46 27.08 15.65
C LYS A 294 -18.13 27.53 16.30
N PRO A 295 -17.16 26.63 16.58
CA PRO A 295 -15.85 27.06 17.08
C PRO A 295 -15.10 27.98 16.12
N PHE A 296 -15.22 27.77 14.80
CA PHE A 296 -14.61 28.65 13.79
C PHE A 296 -15.24 30.04 13.82
N LEU A 297 -16.57 30.13 13.93
CA LEU A 297 -17.27 31.41 14.04
C LEU A 297 -16.87 32.14 15.33
N TYR A 298 -16.89 31.43 16.46
CA TYR A 298 -16.48 31.98 17.75
C TYR A 298 -15.04 32.51 17.71
N CYS A 299 -14.10 31.72 17.16
CA CYS A 299 -12.70 32.11 17.01
C CYS A 299 -12.56 33.36 16.12
N ALA A 300 -13.24 33.40 14.97
CA ALA A 300 -13.19 34.52 14.06
C ALA A 300 -13.71 35.82 14.71
N MET A 301 -14.82 35.75 15.43
CA MET A 301 -15.37 36.92 16.16
C MET A 301 -14.48 37.34 17.32
N LEU A 302 -13.90 36.39 18.06
CA LEU A 302 -12.98 36.68 19.17
C LEU A 302 -11.69 37.35 18.66
N GLN A 303 -11.11 36.85 17.57
CA GLN A 303 -9.88 37.37 16.98
C GLN A 303 -10.01 38.83 16.53
N GLU A 304 -11.21 39.24 16.09
CA GLU A 304 -11.49 40.61 15.66
C GLU A 304 -12.04 41.51 16.78
N GLY A 305 -12.18 40.99 18.00
CA GLY A 305 -12.78 41.72 19.12
C GLY A 305 -14.29 41.97 18.96
N ALA A 306 -14.95 41.25 18.05
CA ALA A 306 -16.40 41.33 17.83
C ALA A 306 -17.22 40.54 18.86
N LEU A 307 -16.57 39.68 19.66
CA LEU A 307 -17.16 38.88 20.72
C LEU A 307 -16.15 38.69 21.85
N LEU A 308 -16.58 38.85 23.10
CA LEU A 308 -15.78 38.47 24.28
C LEU A 308 -16.29 37.17 24.91
N PRO A 309 -15.45 36.35 25.55
CA PRO A 309 -15.89 35.07 26.13
C PRO A 309 -17.01 35.19 27.16
N GLY A 310 -16.99 36.24 27.98
CA GLY A 310 -18.01 36.54 28.98
C GLY A 310 -19.17 37.41 28.47
N GLU A 311 -19.21 37.76 27.19
CA GLU A 311 -20.32 38.54 26.63
C GLU A 311 -21.61 37.73 26.68
N LEU A 312 -22.71 38.36 27.07
CA LEU A 312 -24.02 37.72 27.11
C LEU A 312 -24.65 37.71 25.71
N LEU A 313 -24.95 36.51 25.22
CA LEU A 313 -25.65 36.27 23.99
C LEU A 313 -27.12 35.91 24.26
N PRO A 314 -28.05 36.39 23.44
CA PRO A 314 -29.45 36.04 23.59
C PRO A 314 -29.70 34.60 23.13
N ASP A 315 -30.29 33.80 24.01
CA ASP A 315 -30.85 32.48 23.77
C ASP A 315 -32.37 32.54 24.01
N ILE A 316 -33.08 33.21 23.10
CA ILE A 316 -34.53 33.42 23.15
C ILE A 316 -35.16 33.01 21.81
N PRO A 317 -36.48 32.75 21.74
CA PRO A 317 -37.14 32.49 20.47
C PRO A 317 -36.89 33.64 19.48
N ILE A 318 -36.31 33.32 18.32
CA ILE A 318 -36.09 34.27 17.23
C ILE A 318 -36.69 33.74 15.93
N ASN A 319 -37.10 34.66 15.06
CA ASN A 319 -37.51 34.36 13.69
C ASN A 319 -36.60 35.13 12.73
N VAL A 320 -35.88 34.41 11.88
CA VAL A 320 -34.96 34.93 10.88
C VAL A 320 -35.50 34.55 9.50
N GLY A 321 -36.21 35.47 8.85
CA GLY A 321 -36.72 35.25 7.49
C GLY A 321 -37.66 34.04 7.34
N GLY A 322 -38.44 33.72 8.38
CA GLY A 322 -39.31 32.54 8.43
C GLY A 322 -38.65 31.30 9.09
N PHE A 323 -37.34 31.32 9.32
CA PHE A 323 -36.62 30.28 10.03
C PHE A 323 -36.59 30.54 11.54
N SER A 324 -37.06 29.58 12.34
CA SER A 324 -37.05 29.66 13.81
C SER A 324 -36.10 28.59 14.36
N PRO A 325 -34.81 28.92 14.58
CA PRO A 325 -33.86 27.96 15.13
C PRO A 325 -34.29 27.55 16.54
N LYS A 326 -34.22 26.25 16.82
CA LYS A 326 -34.48 25.70 18.15
C LYS A 326 -33.21 25.04 18.69
N ASN A 327 -33.00 25.16 19.99
CA ASN A 327 -31.98 24.36 20.67
C ASN A 327 -32.38 22.89 20.66
N PHE A 328 -31.40 22.00 20.81
CA PHE A 328 -31.66 20.56 20.87
C PHE A 328 -32.61 20.20 22.03
N SER A 329 -32.50 20.91 23.16
CA SER A 329 -33.38 20.77 24.32
C SER A 329 -34.79 21.36 24.13
N LEU A 330 -35.04 22.11 23.06
CA LEU A 330 -36.26 22.91 22.83
C LEU A 330 -36.55 23.96 23.94
N GLN A 331 -35.58 24.24 24.81
CA GLN A 331 -35.63 25.25 25.86
C GLN A 331 -34.70 26.43 25.52
N TYR A 332 -34.95 27.55 26.19
CA TYR A 332 -34.27 28.83 26.00
C TYR A 332 -33.77 29.33 27.36
N ASP A 333 -32.51 29.70 27.45
CA ASP A 333 -31.84 30.11 28.69
C ASP A 333 -31.82 31.64 28.88
N GLY A 334 -32.39 32.40 27.94
CA GLY A 334 -32.46 33.85 28.03
C GLY A 334 -31.15 34.51 27.63
N ALA A 335 -30.24 34.70 28.59
CA ALA A 335 -28.93 35.33 28.36
C ALA A 335 -27.82 34.39 28.82
N VAL A 336 -26.92 34.01 27.91
CA VAL A 336 -25.87 33.02 28.15
C VAL A 336 -24.51 33.59 27.77
N HIS A 337 -23.49 33.32 28.57
CA HIS A 337 -22.12 33.73 28.23
C HIS A 337 -21.65 33.05 26.94
N ALA A 338 -20.91 33.77 26.10
CA ALA A 338 -20.50 33.29 24.79
C ALA A 338 -19.67 31.99 24.83
N ASN A 339 -18.77 31.86 25.81
CA ASN A 339 -18.01 30.63 26.04
C ASN A 339 -18.90 29.43 26.40
N GLU A 340 -19.92 29.64 27.23
CA GLU A 340 -20.88 28.62 27.63
C GLU A 340 -21.79 28.24 26.46
N ALA A 341 -22.24 29.23 25.68
CA ALA A 341 -23.04 28.99 24.48
C ALA A 341 -22.29 28.10 23.46
N LEU A 342 -20.98 28.30 23.31
CA LEU A 342 -20.12 27.42 22.50
C LEU A 342 -19.97 26.03 23.13
N ALA A 343 -19.65 25.96 24.42
CA ALA A 343 -19.45 24.70 25.14
C ALA A 343 -20.70 23.80 25.12
N ARG A 344 -21.88 24.40 25.21
CA ARG A 344 -23.19 23.72 25.14
C ARG A 344 -23.71 23.57 23.71
N SER A 345 -22.99 24.09 22.72
CA SER A 345 -23.35 24.08 21.30
C SER A 345 -24.77 24.61 21.05
N LEU A 346 -25.14 25.73 21.67
CA LEU A 346 -26.48 26.32 21.50
C LEU A 346 -26.67 26.85 20.08
N ASN A 347 -27.87 26.63 19.51
CA ASN A 347 -28.15 26.98 18.12
C ASN A 347 -28.50 28.46 17.97
N VAL A 348 -29.34 28.99 18.86
CA VAL A 348 -29.83 30.37 18.78
C VAL A 348 -28.70 31.39 18.95
N PRO A 349 -27.84 31.32 19.99
CA PRO A 349 -26.69 32.22 20.10
C PRO A 349 -25.75 32.15 18.89
N SER A 350 -25.59 30.97 18.29
CA SER A 350 -24.75 30.79 17.10
C SER A 350 -25.34 31.49 15.86
N VAL A 351 -26.66 31.40 15.67
CA VAL A 351 -27.37 32.11 14.57
C VAL A 351 -27.31 33.63 14.77
N VAL A 352 -27.51 34.10 16.00
CA VAL A 352 -27.39 35.53 16.34
C VAL A 352 -25.96 36.03 16.08
N SER A 353 -24.96 35.25 16.50
CA SER A 353 -23.55 35.55 16.28
C SER A 353 -23.21 35.60 14.79
N LEU A 354 -23.69 34.64 14.00
CA LEU A 354 -23.47 34.59 12.55
C LEU A 354 -24.11 35.79 11.85
N ARG A 355 -25.31 36.20 12.27
CA ARG A 355 -25.99 37.38 11.73
C ARG A 355 -25.22 38.67 12.05
N ARG A 356 -24.69 38.80 13.27
CA ARG A 356 -23.84 39.94 13.67
C ARG A 356 -22.52 39.97 12.90
N TYR A 357 -21.92 38.80 12.66
CA TYR A 357 -20.62 38.69 12.00
C TYR A 357 -20.70 38.78 10.46
N GLY A 358 -21.81 38.32 9.88
CA GLY A 358 -22.08 38.31 8.45
C GLY A 358 -21.65 37.00 7.75
N VAL A 359 -22.56 36.42 6.95
CA VAL A 359 -22.30 35.17 6.23
C VAL A 359 -21.16 35.29 5.21
N PRO A 360 -21.07 36.34 4.36
CA PRO A 360 -19.97 36.46 3.40
C PRO A 360 -18.60 36.52 4.08
N LYS A 361 -18.51 37.24 5.20
CA LYS A 361 -17.28 37.36 5.98
C LYS A 361 -16.86 36.04 6.61
N PHE A 362 -17.82 35.30 7.19
CA PHE A 362 -17.54 33.98 7.74
C PHE A 362 -17.15 32.97 6.67
N TYR A 363 -17.81 33.02 5.52
CA TYR A 363 -17.51 32.20 4.37
C TYR A 363 -16.06 32.38 3.89
N ASP A 364 -15.60 33.62 3.77
CA ASP A 364 -14.22 33.93 3.40
C ASP A 364 -13.21 33.48 4.45
N PHE A 365 -13.55 33.61 5.74
CA PHE A 365 -12.75 33.08 6.83
C PHE A 365 -12.57 31.56 6.72
N LEU A 366 -13.66 30.81 6.50
CA LEU A 366 -13.61 29.35 6.33
C LEU A 366 -12.77 28.93 5.13
N LYS A 367 -12.87 29.65 4.00
CA LYS A 367 -12.02 29.39 2.83
C LYS A 367 -10.54 29.63 3.13
N LYS A 368 -10.20 30.74 3.80
CA LYS A 368 -8.83 31.04 4.23
C LYS A 368 -8.29 30.00 5.23
N ALA A 369 -9.16 29.43 6.07
CA ALA A 369 -8.84 28.33 6.98
C ALA A 369 -8.65 26.97 6.27
N GLY A 370 -8.82 26.90 4.95
CA GLY A 370 -8.56 25.69 4.15
C GLY A 370 -9.80 24.84 3.85
N LEU A 371 -11.01 25.32 4.11
CA LEU A 371 -12.24 24.60 3.76
C LEU A 371 -12.50 24.68 2.24
N THR A 372 -12.14 23.62 1.52
CA THR A 372 -12.23 23.55 0.04
C THR A 372 -13.60 23.11 -0.49
N THR A 373 -14.50 22.66 0.39
CA THR A 373 -15.81 22.11 0.01
C THR A 373 -16.92 23.16 -0.14
N LEU A 374 -16.63 24.43 0.14
CA LEU A 374 -17.53 25.56 -0.09
C LEU A 374 -17.50 25.97 -1.57
N ASN A 375 -18.35 25.34 -2.38
CA ASN A 375 -18.39 25.50 -3.85
C ASN A 375 -19.55 26.36 -4.37
N ARG A 376 -20.45 26.82 -3.49
CA ARG A 376 -21.52 27.77 -3.82
C ARG A 376 -21.25 29.15 -3.20
N PRO A 377 -21.91 30.22 -3.67
CA PRO A 377 -21.85 31.54 -3.03
C PRO A 377 -22.30 31.49 -1.56
N ALA A 378 -21.92 32.49 -0.76
CA ALA A 378 -22.28 32.60 0.65
C ALA A 378 -23.80 32.48 0.89
N ASP A 379 -24.60 33.20 0.10
CA ASP A 379 -26.07 33.24 0.18
C ASP A 379 -26.75 31.88 -0.04
N TYR A 380 -26.04 30.92 -0.65
CA TYR A 380 -26.55 29.55 -0.78
C TYR A 380 -26.54 28.80 0.57
N TYR A 381 -25.57 29.10 1.44
CA TYR A 381 -25.37 28.39 2.71
C TYR A 381 -26.05 29.05 3.90
N GLY A 382 -26.51 30.31 3.75
CA GLY A 382 -27.18 31.06 4.79
C GLY A 382 -27.45 32.50 4.40
#